data_AF-A0A371M756-F1
#
_entry.id   AF-A0A371M756-F1
#
_cell.length_a   1.000
_cell.length_b   1.000
_cell.length_c   1.000
_cell.angle_alpha   90.00
_cell.angle_beta   90.00
_cell.angle_gamma   90.00
#
_symmetry.space_group_name_H-M   'P 1'
#
loop_
_entity.id
_entity.type
_entity.pdbx_description
1 polymer ?
#
loop_
_entity_poly.entity_id
_entity_poly.type
_entity_poly.pdbx_seq_one_letter_code
_entity_poly.pdbx_strand_id
1 'polypeptide(L)'
;SEKDAATFGSQLTGFTIPQALDAIYDHGAGTVLVINVLDPAVHKTALADEDVTFDKATGKAQLANPVVAQLVLKPDSDGQPYVEGQDYSLDAQTGVITNLGKSIAADATVKAGYNYADPTKVTPADIIGAVNAAGNRTGMKLLNDSFNLFGYFAKILIAPVFCTQN
;
A
#
# COMPACT_ATOMS: atom_id res chain seq x y z
N SER A 1 -6.76 -13.71 -13.15
CA SER A 1 -6.23 -14.95 -12.52
C SER A 1 -5.61 -14.61 -11.17
N GLU A 2 -5.34 -15.58 -10.30
CA GLU A 2 -4.64 -15.35 -9.01
C GLU A 2 -3.29 -14.62 -9.20
N LYS A 3 -2.56 -14.96 -10.27
CA LYS A 3 -1.31 -14.30 -10.64
C LYS A 3 -1.48 -12.81 -10.95
N ASP A 4 -2.60 -12.42 -11.55
CA ASP A 4 -2.90 -11.01 -11.84
C ASP A 4 -3.34 -10.27 -10.57
N ALA A 5 -4.04 -10.95 -9.66
CA ALA A 5 -4.45 -10.36 -8.38
C ALA A 5 -3.27 -10.07 -7.45
N ALA A 6 -2.22 -10.90 -7.50
CA ALA A 6 -0.98 -10.67 -6.75
C ALA A 6 -0.31 -9.32 -7.03
N THR A 7 -0.62 -8.67 -8.17
CA THR A 7 -0.12 -7.33 -8.50
C THR A 7 -0.63 -6.24 -7.55
N PHE A 8 -1.75 -6.48 -6.85
CA PHE A 8 -2.31 -5.57 -5.86
C PHE A 8 -1.75 -5.78 -4.45
N GLY A 9 -0.80 -6.71 -4.30
CA GLY A 9 -0.14 -6.99 -3.04
C GLY A 9 -0.91 -7.90 -2.11
N SER A 10 -0.38 -8.04 -0.91
CA SER A 10 -0.94 -8.87 0.15
C SER A 10 -2.22 -8.28 0.72
N GLN A 11 -3.07 -9.12 1.33
CA GLN A 11 -4.24 -8.65 2.06
C GLN A 11 -3.80 -7.88 3.30
N LEU A 12 -4.09 -6.58 3.34
CA LEU A 12 -3.76 -5.69 4.44
C LEU A 12 -5.04 -5.02 4.95
N THR A 13 -5.10 -4.72 6.24
CA THR A 13 -6.23 -4.00 6.84
C THR A 13 -6.38 -2.62 6.19
N GLY A 14 -7.60 -2.28 5.78
CA GLY A 14 -7.88 -1.02 5.07
C GLY A 14 -7.62 -1.04 3.56
N PHE A 15 -6.94 -2.07 3.03
CA PHE A 15 -6.71 -2.24 1.59
C PHE A 15 -7.62 -3.33 1.03
N THR A 16 -8.67 -2.94 0.31
CA THR A 16 -9.81 -3.82 0.03
C THR A 16 -9.70 -4.66 -1.25
N ILE A 17 -8.82 -4.27 -2.18
CA ILE A 17 -8.75 -4.90 -3.51
C ILE A 17 -8.32 -6.37 -3.42
N PRO A 18 -7.22 -6.75 -2.73
CA PRO A 18 -6.80 -8.14 -2.67
C PRO A 18 -7.87 -9.07 -2.06
N GLN A 19 -8.57 -8.63 -1.02
CA GLN A 19 -9.65 -9.40 -0.38
C GLN A 19 -10.88 -9.52 -1.30
N ALA A 20 -11.23 -8.45 -2.03
CA ALA A 20 -12.35 -8.47 -2.95
C ALA A 20 -12.10 -9.39 -4.16
N LEU A 21 -10.88 -9.41 -4.68
CA LEU A 21 -10.50 -10.31 -5.78
C LEU A 21 -10.54 -11.78 -5.35
N ASP A 22 -10.02 -12.08 -4.16
CA ASP A 22 -10.06 -13.41 -3.55
C ASP A 22 -11.51 -13.92 -3.46
N ALA A 23 -12.39 -13.11 -2.85
CA ALA A 23 -13.82 -13.44 -2.74
C ALA A 23 -14.52 -13.60 -4.10
N ILE A 24 -14.19 -12.80 -5.12
CA ILE A 24 -14.78 -12.97 -6.46
C ILE A 24 -14.36 -14.30 -7.09
N TYR A 25 -13.09 -14.68 -6.97
CA TYR A 25 -12.57 -15.89 -7.60
C TYR A 25 -13.07 -17.16 -6.92
N ASP A 26 -13.38 -17.13 -5.62
CA ASP A 26 -14.06 -18.21 -4.92
C ASP A 26 -15.44 -18.55 -5.52
N HIS A 27 -16.12 -17.56 -6.12
CA HIS A 27 -17.42 -17.75 -6.76
C HIS A 27 -17.34 -18.18 -8.24
N GLY A 28 -16.13 -18.34 -8.78
CA GLY A 28 -15.88 -18.86 -10.13
C GLY A 28 -15.07 -17.92 -11.02
N ALA A 29 -14.69 -18.43 -12.19
CA ALA A 29 -13.89 -17.68 -13.14
C ALA A 29 -14.69 -16.51 -13.75
N GLY A 30 -14.19 -15.30 -13.58
CA GLY A 30 -14.73 -14.07 -14.16
C GLY A 30 -13.64 -13.09 -14.57
N THR A 31 -13.92 -12.27 -15.57
CA THR A 31 -13.05 -11.16 -15.95
C THR A 31 -13.35 -9.96 -15.06
N VAL A 32 -12.33 -9.46 -14.36
CA VAL A 32 -12.47 -8.34 -13.42
C VAL A 32 -11.67 -7.15 -13.94
N LEU A 33 -12.32 -5.98 -13.98
CA LEU A 33 -11.65 -4.70 -14.17
C LEU A 33 -11.48 -4.04 -12.81
N VAL A 34 -10.23 -3.75 -12.45
CA VAL A 34 -9.90 -3.15 -11.16
C VAL A 34 -9.43 -1.72 -11.38
N ILE A 35 -10.03 -0.79 -10.65
CA ILE A 35 -9.60 0.62 -10.60
C ILE A 35 -9.08 0.86 -9.19
N ASN A 36 -7.76 0.92 -9.02
CA ASN A 36 -7.17 1.31 -7.76
C ASN A 36 -7.17 2.84 -7.65
N VAL A 37 -7.89 3.36 -6.65
CA VAL A 37 -7.97 4.80 -6.41
C VAL A 37 -6.93 5.29 -5.41
N LEU A 38 -6.36 4.40 -4.60
CA LEU A 38 -5.34 4.73 -3.63
C LEU A 38 -4.01 4.93 -4.37
N ASP A 39 -3.60 6.19 -4.44
CA ASP A 39 -2.28 6.63 -4.90
C ASP A 39 -1.35 6.92 -3.70
N PRO A 40 -0.28 6.13 -3.46
CA PRO A 40 0.69 6.37 -2.39
C PRO A 40 1.46 7.70 -2.49
N ALA A 41 1.45 8.38 -3.63
CA ALA A 41 2.06 9.71 -3.75
C ALA A 41 1.18 10.80 -3.11
N VAL A 42 -0.15 10.60 -3.11
CA VAL A 42 -1.18 11.55 -2.66
C VAL A 42 -1.80 11.15 -1.32
N HIS A 43 -2.28 9.92 -1.22
CA HIS A 43 -2.96 9.36 -0.04
C HIS A 43 -1.93 8.78 0.93
N LYS A 44 -1.11 9.66 1.52
CA LYS A 44 -0.04 9.27 2.44
C LYS A 44 -0.03 10.08 3.72
N THR A 45 0.49 9.47 4.77
CA THR A 45 0.73 10.11 6.06
C THR A 45 2.19 9.94 6.45
N ALA A 46 2.78 11.00 6.99
CA ALA A 46 4.16 11.01 7.48
C ALA A 46 4.17 10.66 8.97
N LEU A 47 5.11 9.80 9.36
CA LEU A 47 5.43 9.48 10.74
C LEU A 47 6.91 9.74 10.95
N ALA A 48 7.28 10.57 11.92
CA ALA A 48 8.64 11.10 12.01
C ALA A 48 9.58 10.27 12.89
N ASP A 49 9.07 9.67 13.96
CA ASP A 49 9.90 9.09 15.03
C ASP A 49 9.21 7.88 15.69
N GLU A 50 8.84 6.88 14.90
CA GLU A 50 8.36 5.61 15.46
C GLU A 50 9.51 4.85 16.13
N ASP A 51 9.29 4.36 17.34
CA ASP A 51 10.22 3.46 18.02
C ASP A 51 10.12 2.05 17.46
N VAL A 52 11.22 1.55 16.90
CA VAL A 52 11.29 0.25 16.25
C VAL A 52 12.43 -0.56 16.86
N THR A 53 12.09 -1.73 17.42
CA THR A 53 13.07 -2.62 18.05
C THR A 53 13.29 -3.85 17.19
N PHE A 54 14.55 -4.14 16.90
CA PHE A 54 14.92 -5.35 16.16
C PHE A 54 14.87 -6.57 17.07
N ASP A 55 14.16 -7.62 16.66
CA ASP A 55 14.22 -8.90 17.35
C ASP A 55 15.63 -9.49 17.26
N LYS A 56 16.21 -9.85 18.40
CA LYS A 56 17.58 -10.36 18.50
C LYS A 56 17.80 -11.67 17.74
N ALA A 57 16.80 -12.55 17.67
CA ALA A 57 16.94 -13.88 17.09
C ALA A 57 16.84 -13.86 15.56
N THR A 58 15.99 -13.00 15.01
CA THR A 58 15.66 -12.92 13.59
C THR A 58 16.33 -11.74 12.89
N GLY A 59 16.75 -10.72 13.63
CA GLY A 59 17.27 -9.46 13.09
C GLY A 59 16.20 -8.64 12.39
N LYS A 60 14.92 -8.89 12.66
CA LYS A 60 13.78 -8.21 12.00
C LYS A 60 13.07 -7.27 12.94
N ALA A 61 12.54 -6.18 12.39
CA ALA A 61 11.63 -5.29 13.08
C ALA A 61 10.40 -5.02 12.21
N GLN A 62 9.30 -4.61 12.84
CA GLN A 62 8.03 -4.36 12.18
C GLN A 62 7.61 -2.92 12.41
N LEU A 63 7.33 -2.19 11.33
CA LEU A 63 6.68 -0.89 11.39
C LEU A 63 5.19 -1.04 11.66
N ALA A 64 4.59 -0.07 12.33
CA ALA A 64 3.16 -0.06 12.64
C ALA A 64 2.28 0.00 11.38
N ASN A 65 2.75 0.68 10.32
CA ASN A 65 1.99 0.87 9.09
C ASN A 65 2.67 0.19 7.88
N PRO A 66 1.90 -0.52 7.02
CA PRO A 66 2.41 -1.13 5.81
C PRO A 66 2.47 -0.12 4.64
N VAL A 67 2.94 -0.56 3.47
CA VAL A 67 3.04 0.26 2.24
C VAL A 67 3.85 1.54 2.49
N VAL A 68 5.11 1.34 2.86
CA VAL A 68 6.05 2.34 3.33
C VAL A 68 6.86 2.93 2.18
N ALA A 69 7.12 4.23 2.25
CA ALA A 69 7.98 4.97 1.35
C ALA A 69 8.88 5.95 2.13
N GLN A 70 10.06 6.24 1.60
CA GLN A 70 11.00 7.21 2.17
C GLN A 70 11.37 6.89 3.63
N LEU A 71 11.61 5.61 3.94
CA LEU A 71 12.07 5.20 5.26
C LEU A 71 13.47 5.76 5.54
N VAL A 72 13.62 6.34 6.72
CA VAL A 72 14.88 6.76 7.31
C VAL A 72 14.94 6.19 8.71
N LEU A 73 15.95 5.35 8.96
CA LEU A 73 16.26 4.86 10.30
C LEU A 73 17.40 5.68 10.88
N LYS A 74 17.27 6.10 12.13
CA LYS A 74 18.34 6.76 12.89
C LYS A 74 18.45 6.13 14.29
N PRO A 75 19.64 6.19 14.93
CA PRO A 75 19.78 5.78 16.32
C PRO A 75 18.82 6.57 17.23
N ASP A 76 18.49 6.02 18.40
CA ASP A 76 17.69 6.74 19.43
C ASP A 76 18.45 7.97 20.00
N SER A 77 19.79 7.92 19.98
CA SER A 77 20.64 9.07 20.25
C SER A 77 20.82 9.97 19.01
N ASP A 78 21.16 11.24 19.22
CA ASP A 78 21.61 12.11 18.13
C ASP A 78 22.79 11.46 17.37
N GLY A 79 22.55 11.09 16.12
CA GLY A 79 23.46 10.29 15.31
C GLY A 79 23.13 10.35 13.82
N GLN A 80 24.05 9.85 13.00
CA GLN A 80 23.83 9.79 11.55
C GLN A 80 22.77 8.73 11.21
N PRO A 81 21.89 8.99 10.22
CA PRO A 81 20.96 7.99 9.73
C PRO A 81 21.67 6.75 9.16
N TYR A 82 21.05 5.59 9.33
CA TYR A 82 21.47 4.35 8.71
C TYR A 82 21.15 4.34 7.22
N VAL A 83 21.93 3.58 6.45
CA VAL A 83 21.82 3.52 4.98
C VAL A 83 21.11 2.23 4.55
N GLU A 84 19.99 2.38 3.84
CA GLU A 84 19.27 1.25 3.24
C GLU A 84 20.17 0.51 2.21
N GLY A 85 20.10 -0.81 2.20
CA GLY A 85 20.94 -1.70 1.40
C GLY A 85 22.33 -1.95 1.99
N GLN A 86 22.76 -1.17 2.98
CA GLN A 86 24.03 -1.38 3.67
C GLN A 86 23.84 -1.83 5.12
N ASP A 87 23.04 -1.09 5.88
CA ASP A 87 22.79 -1.34 7.30
C ASP A 87 21.49 -2.12 7.52
N TYR A 88 20.48 -1.89 6.69
CA TYR A 88 19.19 -2.56 6.74
C TYR A 88 18.59 -2.71 5.34
N SER A 89 17.57 -3.55 5.20
CA SER A 89 16.67 -3.58 4.05
C SER A 89 15.21 -3.45 4.50
N LEU A 90 14.35 -2.92 3.61
CA LEU A 90 12.93 -2.76 3.85
C LEU A 90 12.13 -3.63 2.87
N ASP A 91 11.19 -4.42 3.39
CA ASP A 91 10.03 -4.85 2.62
C ASP A 91 8.96 -3.75 2.70
N ALA A 92 8.92 -2.91 1.67
CA ALA A 92 8.07 -1.73 1.63
C ALA A 92 6.57 -2.08 1.66
N GLN A 93 6.18 -3.28 1.21
CA GLN A 93 4.76 -3.66 1.23
C GLN A 93 4.31 -4.01 2.64
N THR A 94 5.11 -4.81 3.36
CA THR A 94 4.73 -5.31 4.69
C THR A 94 5.20 -4.42 5.84
N GLY A 95 6.15 -3.52 5.59
CA GLY A 95 6.78 -2.69 6.63
C GLY A 95 7.81 -3.44 7.48
N VAL A 96 8.25 -4.62 7.03
CA VAL A 96 9.29 -5.39 7.72
C VAL A 96 10.67 -4.85 7.38
N ILE A 97 11.45 -4.54 8.41
CA ILE A 97 12.84 -4.11 8.28
C ILE A 97 13.73 -5.28 8.67
N THR A 98 14.76 -5.56 7.87
CA THR A 98 15.78 -6.58 8.19
C THR A 98 17.12 -5.89 8.43
N ASN A 99 17.70 -6.09 9.61
CA ASN A 99 19.05 -5.64 9.93
C ASN A 99 20.08 -6.49 9.17
N LEU A 100 21.02 -5.83 8.47
CA LEU A 100 22.09 -6.49 7.71
C LEU A 100 23.36 -6.72 8.56
N GLY A 101 23.33 -6.38 9.84
CA GLY A 101 24.33 -6.73 10.85
C GLY A 101 25.61 -5.89 10.80
N LYS A 102 25.60 -4.74 10.12
CA LYS A 102 26.77 -3.85 10.02
C LYS A 102 26.80 -2.80 11.14
N SER A 103 25.95 -1.78 11.03
CA SER A 103 25.99 -0.60 11.91
C SER A 103 24.89 -0.58 12.98
N ILE A 104 23.90 -1.47 12.86
CA ILE A 104 22.79 -1.60 13.81
C ILE A 104 23.07 -2.82 14.69
N ALA A 105 23.14 -2.62 16.01
CA ALA A 105 23.33 -3.73 16.94
C ALA A 105 22.12 -4.68 16.92
N ALA A 106 22.36 -5.96 17.20
CA ALA A 106 21.28 -6.90 17.44
C ALA A 106 20.49 -6.44 18.68
N ASP A 107 19.16 -6.46 18.63
CA ASP A 107 18.27 -5.96 19.70
C ASP A 107 18.24 -4.42 19.88
N ALA A 108 18.78 -3.65 18.92
CA ALA A 108 18.73 -2.19 18.98
C ALA A 108 17.31 -1.66 18.80
N THR A 109 16.96 -0.64 19.59
CA THR A 109 15.84 0.26 19.31
C THR A 109 16.33 1.46 18.52
N VAL A 110 15.67 1.74 17.40
CA VAL A 110 15.98 2.86 16.49
C VAL A 110 14.71 3.67 16.24
N LYS A 111 14.88 4.92 15.82
CA LYS A 111 13.78 5.78 15.37
C LYS A 111 13.57 5.63 13.87
N ALA A 112 12.34 5.36 13.47
CA ALA A 112 11.92 5.28 12.08
C ALA A 112 11.09 6.51 11.70
N GLY A 113 11.59 7.28 10.73
CA GLY A 113 10.84 8.31 10.03
C GLY A 113 10.48 7.81 8.63
N TYR A 114 9.21 7.86 8.25
CA TYR A 114 8.73 7.36 6.97
C TYR A 114 7.38 7.94 6.55
N ASN A 115 7.01 7.73 5.29
CA ASN A 115 5.65 7.90 4.81
C ASN A 115 5.00 6.53 4.63
N TYR A 116 3.72 6.40 4.93
CA TYR A 116 2.93 5.22 4.58
C TYR A 116 1.71 5.60 3.76
N ALA A 117 1.26 4.68 2.91
CA ALA A 117 0.00 4.85 2.21
C ALA A 117 -1.17 4.71 3.20
N ASP A 118 -2.02 5.73 3.26
CA ASP A 118 -3.07 5.86 4.25
C ASP A 118 -4.45 5.75 3.57
N PRO A 119 -5.11 4.58 3.65
CA PRO A 119 -6.41 4.36 3.01
C PRO A 119 -7.51 5.28 3.53
N THR A 120 -7.37 5.83 4.74
CA THR A 120 -8.38 6.74 5.32
C THR A 120 -8.44 8.09 4.61
N LYS A 121 -7.41 8.42 3.83
CA LYS A 121 -7.35 9.63 3.01
C LYS A 121 -8.07 9.50 1.67
N VAL A 122 -8.44 8.28 1.26
CA VAL A 122 -9.25 8.06 0.07
C VAL A 122 -10.66 8.60 0.33
N THR A 123 -11.08 9.57 -0.48
CA THR A 123 -12.38 10.21 -0.33
C THR A 123 -13.41 9.60 -1.29
N PRO A 124 -14.72 9.80 -1.04
CA PRO A 124 -15.75 9.45 -2.01
C PRO A 124 -15.55 10.12 -3.37
N ALA A 125 -14.92 11.30 -3.42
CA ALA A 125 -14.63 11.99 -4.68
C ALA A 125 -13.57 11.25 -5.51
N ASP A 126 -12.60 10.60 -4.87
CA ASP A 126 -11.59 9.78 -5.56
C ASP A 126 -12.20 8.51 -6.16
N ILE A 127 -13.17 7.91 -5.43
CA ILE A 127 -13.94 6.76 -5.90
C ILE A 127 -14.84 7.12 -7.08
N ILE A 128 -15.64 8.20 -6.97
CA ILE A 128 -16.50 8.68 -8.05
C ILE A 128 -15.65 9.11 -9.26
N GLY A 129 -14.54 9.77 -8.98
CA GLY A 129 -13.59 10.28 -9.96
C GLY A 129 -14.06 11.54 -10.68
N ALA A 130 -13.18 12.09 -11.50
CA ALA A 130 -13.39 13.31 -12.26
C ALA A 130 -12.94 13.14 -13.72
N VAL A 131 -13.21 14.16 -14.54
CA VAL A 131 -12.54 14.35 -15.84
C VAL A 131 -11.62 15.54 -15.67
N ASN A 132 -10.32 15.35 -15.86
CA ASN A 132 -9.37 16.45 -15.75
C ASN A 132 -9.39 17.34 -17.01
N ALA A 133 -8.69 18.48 -16.96
CA ALA A 133 -8.67 19.43 -18.07
C ALA A 133 -8.10 18.85 -19.39
N ALA A 134 -7.30 17.79 -19.30
CA ALA A 134 -6.78 17.05 -20.46
C ALA A 134 -7.73 15.96 -20.97
N GLY A 135 -8.93 15.83 -20.40
CA GLY A 135 -9.94 14.85 -20.78
C GLY A 135 -9.75 13.45 -20.16
N ASN A 136 -8.73 13.26 -19.31
CA ASN A 136 -8.50 11.96 -18.68
C ASN A 136 -9.48 11.75 -17.53
N ARG A 137 -10.00 10.53 -17.43
CA ARG A 137 -10.95 10.12 -16.39
C ARG A 137 -10.22 9.47 -15.22
N THR A 138 -10.77 9.61 -14.01
CA THR A 138 -10.31 8.90 -12.80
C THR A 138 -11.50 8.19 -12.13
N GLY A 139 -11.22 7.37 -11.10
CA GLY A 139 -12.26 6.67 -10.34
C GLY A 139 -13.23 5.88 -11.23
N MET A 140 -14.50 5.81 -10.84
CA MET A 140 -15.54 5.11 -11.60
C MET A 140 -15.79 5.68 -12.99
N LYS A 141 -15.42 6.93 -13.27
CA LYS A 141 -15.57 7.50 -14.62
C LYS A 141 -14.69 6.77 -15.65
N LEU A 142 -13.60 6.11 -15.24
CA LEU A 142 -12.76 5.26 -16.10
C LEU A 142 -13.52 4.09 -16.73
N LEU A 143 -14.64 3.66 -16.15
CA LEU A 143 -15.45 2.57 -16.70
C LEU A 143 -15.96 2.86 -18.12
N ASN A 144 -16.12 4.14 -18.48
CA ASN A 144 -16.49 4.52 -19.85
C ASN A 144 -15.38 4.21 -20.87
N ASP A 145 -14.13 4.12 -20.43
CA ASP A 145 -12.99 3.84 -21.29
C ASP A 145 -12.73 2.33 -21.43
N SER A 146 -13.41 1.49 -20.62
CA SER A 146 -13.15 0.04 -20.58
C SER A 146 -13.39 -0.64 -21.93
N PHE A 147 -14.40 -0.22 -22.69
CA PHE A 147 -14.69 -0.82 -23.98
C PHE A 147 -13.61 -0.52 -25.01
N ASN A 148 -13.10 0.72 -25.03
CA ASN A 148 -12.03 1.09 -25.95
C ASN A 148 -10.70 0.40 -25.61
N LEU A 149 -10.44 0.17 -24.31
CA LEU A 149 -9.20 -0.46 -23.85
C LEU A 149 -9.23 -1.99 -23.91
N PHE A 150 -10.38 -2.60 -23.60
CA PHE A 150 -10.48 -4.04 -23.36
C PHE A 150 -11.56 -4.74 -24.20
N GLY A 151 -12.37 -4.01 -24.97
CA GLY A 151 -13.41 -4.58 -25.84
C GLY A 151 -14.70 -4.98 -25.14
N TYR A 152 -14.87 -4.65 -23.85
CA TYR A 152 -16.08 -4.95 -23.09
C TYR A 152 -16.36 -3.91 -22.00
N PHE A 153 -17.64 -3.84 -21.59
CA PHE A 153 -18.08 -3.09 -20.42
C PHE A 153 -18.20 -4.00 -19.20
N ALA A 154 -17.90 -3.47 -18.03
CA ALA A 154 -18.24 -4.14 -16.77
C ALA A 154 -19.76 -4.26 -16.65
N LYS A 155 -20.25 -5.45 -16.31
CA LYS A 155 -21.69 -5.72 -16.12
C LYS A 155 -22.13 -5.68 -14.66
N ILE A 156 -21.17 -5.84 -13.74
CA ILE A 156 -21.35 -5.78 -12.30
C ILE A 156 -20.32 -4.77 -11.78
N LEU A 157 -20.77 -3.84 -10.94
CA LEU A 157 -19.93 -2.83 -10.31
C LEU A 157 -19.98 -3.03 -8.80
N ILE A 158 -18.80 -3.05 -8.18
CA ILE A 158 -18.64 -3.12 -6.73
C ILE A 158 -17.62 -2.07 -6.29
N ALA A 159 -17.85 -1.45 -5.13
CA ALA A 159 -16.86 -0.66 -4.42
C ALA A 159 -16.83 -1.16 -2.96
N PRO A 160 -16.00 -2.19 -2.67
CA PRO A 160 -15.98 -2.83 -1.36
C PRO A 160 -15.78 -1.82 -0.23
N VAL A 161 -16.57 -1.92 0.83
CA VAL A 161 -16.57 -0.99 2.00
C VAL A 161 -17.09 0.43 1.69
N PHE A 162 -17.14 0.86 0.43
CA PHE A 162 -17.58 2.21 0.02
C PHE A 162 -19.05 2.28 -0.45
N CYS A 163 -19.79 1.16 -0.42
CA CYS A 163 -21.21 1.10 -0.81
C CYS A 163 -22.18 0.94 0.38
N THR A 164 -21.84 1.41 1.59
CA THR A 164 -22.78 1.36 2.71
C THR A 164 -23.88 2.41 2.54
N GLN A 165 -25.15 1.97 2.64
CA GLN A 165 -26.26 2.90 2.83
C GLN A 165 -26.10 3.54 4.22
N ASN A 166 -25.89 4.86 4.26
CA ASN A 166 -26.04 5.64 5.49
C ASN A 166 -27.52 5.75 5.85
#